data_AF-A0A2A9K9T6-F1
#
_entry.id   AF-A0A2A9K9T6-F1
#
_cell.length_a   1.000
_cell.length_b   1.000
_cell.length_c   1.000
_cell.angle_alpha   90.00
_cell.angle_beta   90.00
_cell.angle_gamma   90.00
#
_symmetry.space_group_name_H-M   'P 1'
#
loop_
_entity.id
_entity.type
_entity.pdbx_description
1 polymer ?
#
loop_
_entity_poly.entity_id
_entity_poly.type
_entity_poly.pdbx_seq_one_letter_code
_entity_poly.pdbx_strand_id
1 'polypeptide(L)'
;MQSGNWVLKDPNSAKFHVEQTAAAMSDLADMLGIDQELLGFRGRLGMVFGARGSGGKNAARAHYEPIHRVINLTKMGGGGSLGHEYFHALDNVMHELVNAQSSGKKNEFVTANPNLLPEGELRDAVKALSRAIMDGDLRAPEVIKFTEKDVNTAKYNIDAPRNRIARAIKDAGSATAGILAVDAFLAPSSTGNSRIAKQRNQWRKLAVAYYASEGKTMATLAVGKGVSSFAFEAATLDKGQLGSYWSQLEELSARGFQAWIEDRMAQQERQNDYLSAFADNKYRYDPLLDIQYKPFPEGDERIKINAAFDNLFEVIRKNQVFEKANANEALLDSIFNASQVDSPAPSLQRWS
;
A
#
# COMPACT_ATOMS: atom_id res chain seq x y z
N MET A 1 12.72 -13.20 -18.82
CA MET A 1 12.37 -11.88 -19.37
C MET A 1 11.42 -12.06 -20.54
N GLN A 2 10.27 -11.36 -20.53
CA GLN A 2 9.39 -11.29 -21.70
C GLN A 2 9.51 -9.89 -22.31
N SER A 3 9.98 -9.83 -23.56
CA SER A 3 10.14 -8.58 -24.29
C SER A 3 8.84 -8.19 -24.98
N GLY A 4 8.33 -6.99 -24.71
CA GLY A 4 7.31 -6.38 -25.57
C GLY A 4 7.87 -6.03 -26.94
N ASN A 5 6.99 -5.64 -27.87
CA ASN A 5 7.31 -5.12 -29.21
C ASN A 5 8.37 -3.99 -29.23
N TRP A 6 8.68 -3.42 -28.07
CA TRP A 6 9.63 -2.34 -27.89
C TRP A 6 11.10 -2.77 -27.83
N VAL A 7 11.43 -3.93 -27.25
CA VAL A 7 12.83 -4.42 -27.16
C VAL A 7 13.44 -4.61 -28.55
N LEU A 8 12.61 -4.92 -29.55
CA LEU A 8 13.00 -5.06 -30.95
C LEU A 8 13.27 -3.71 -31.65
N LYS A 9 12.78 -2.59 -31.09
CA LYS A 9 12.86 -1.25 -31.70
C LYS A 9 13.93 -0.35 -31.06
N ASP A 10 14.42 -0.68 -29.86
CA ASP A 10 15.40 0.13 -29.12
C ASP A 10 16.35 -0.76 -28.26
N PRO A 11 17.31 -1.45 -28.90
CA PRO A 11 18.20 -2.40 -28.20
C PRO A 11 19.08 -1.78 -27.12
N ASN A 12 19.48 -0.50 -27.27
CA ASN A 12 20.33 0.18 -26.31
C ASN A 12 19.59 0.47 -25.00
N SER A 13 18.35 0.94 -25.09
CA SER A 13 17.53 1.17 -23.91
C SER A 13 17.15 -0.16 -23.23
N ALA A 14 16.88 -1.22 -24.02
CA ALA A 14 16.68 -2.56 -23.46
C ALA A 14 17.91 -3.06 -22.71
N LYS A 15 19.12 -2.94 -23.30
CA LYS A 15 20.39 -3.29 -22.65
C LYS A 15 20.57 -2.52 -21.34
N PHE A 16 20.37 -1.20 -21.36
CA PHE A 16 20.45 -0.35 -20.17
C PHE A 16 19.54 -0.87 -19.05
N HIS A 17 18.25 -1.09 -19.33
CA HIS A 17 17.32 -1.56 -18.31
C HIS A 17 17.67 -2.94 -17.75
N VAL A 18 18.19 -3.85 -18.58
CA VAL A 18 18.65 -5.16 -18.12
C VAL A 18 19.85 -5.03 -17.19
N GLU A 19 20.87 -4.25 -17.57
CA GLU A 19 22.07 -4.02 -16.77
C GLU A 19 21.74 -3.32 -15.44
N GLN A 20 20.91 -2.28 -15.48
CA GLN A 20 20.49 -1.56 -14.27
C GLN A 20 19.61 -2.42 -13.35
N THR A 21 18.73 -3.24 -13.91
CA THR A 21 17.93 -4.19 -13.11
C THR A 21 18.84 -5.22 -12.46
N ALA A 22 19.82 -5.77 -13.18
CA ALA A 22 20.76 -6.73 -12.63
C ALA A 22 21.58 -6.14 -11.47
N ALA A 23 22.10 -4.91 -11.66
CA ALA A 23 22.83 -4.19 -10.61
C ALA A 23 21.93 -3.90 -9.40
N ALA A 24 20.71 -3.39 -9.61
CA ALA A 24 19.77 -3.09 -8.54
C ALA A 24 19.33 -4.35 -7.76
N MET A 25 19.11 -5.48 -8.44
CA MET A 25 18.80 -6.74 -7.79
C MET A 25 20.00 -7.31 -7.02
N SER A 26 21.23 -7.11 -7.51
CA SER A 26 22.44 -7.49 -6.78
C SER A 26 22.61 -6.67 -5.50
N ASP A 27 22.47 -5.35 -5.59
CA ASP A 27 22.50 -4.47 -4.41
C ASP A 27 21.38 -4.82 -3.41
N LEU A 28 20.19 -5.14 -3.91
CA LEU A 28 19.09 -5.58 -3.06
C LEU A 28 19.42 -6.91 -2.34
N ALA A 29 20.12 -7.83 -2.99
CA ALA A 29 20.51 -9.11 -2.40
C ALA A 29 21.43 -8.90 -1.20
N ASP A 30 22.43 -8.04 -1.38
CA ASP A 30 23.35 -7.62 -0.32
C ASP A 30 22.60 -7.03 0.87
N MET A 31 21.63 -6.15 0.60
CA MET A 31 20.84 -5.49 1.64
C MET A 31 19.93 -6.46 2.40
N LEU A 32 19.30 -7.40 1.68
CA LEU A 32 18.48 -8.44 2.29
C LEU A 32 19.33 -9.54 2.93
N GLY A 33 20.65 -9.57 2.73
CA GLY A 33 21.55 -10.59 3.24
C GLY A 33 21.21 -11.99 2.76
N ILE A 34 20.76 -12.11 1.49
CA ILE A 34 20.45 -13.38 0.84
C ILE A 34 21.21 -13.48 -0.48
N ASP A 35 21.43 -14.70 -0.96
CA ASP A 35 22.07 -14.91 -2.26
C ASP A 35 21.20 -14.34 -3.40
N GLN A 36 21.84 -13.68 -4.37
CA GLN A 36 21.19 -13.07 -5.52
C GLN A 36 20.32 -14.07 -6.31
N GLU A 37 20.70 -15.35 -6.40
CA GLU A 37 19.92 -16.37 -7.09
C GLU A 37 18.53 -16.59 -6.45
N LEU A 38 18.42 -16.31 -5.15
CA LEU A 38 17.21 -16.52 -4.38
C LEU A 38 16.15 -15.43 -4.61
N LEU A 39 16.57 -14.18 -4.84
CA LEU A 39 15.68 -13.04 -5.06
C LEU A 39 14.80 -13.20 -6.30
N GLY A 40 15.37 -13.78 -7.38
CA GLY A 40 14.69 -13.96 -8.65
C GLY A 40 13.83 -15.23 -8.72
N PHE A 41 13.76 -16.01 -7.64
CA PHE A 41 13.13 -17.34 -7.59
C PHE A 41 13.63 -18.24 -8.73
N ARG A 42 14.95 -18.24 -8.95
CA ARG A 42 15.64 -18.93 -10.06
C ARG A 42 15.11 -18.56 -11.44
N GLY A 43 14.83 -17.27 -11.64
CA GLY A 43 14.41 -16.69 -12.92
C GLY A 43 12.91 -16.74 -13.19
N ARG A 44 12.09 -17.12 -12.21
CA ARG A 44 10.63 -17.26 -12.36
C ARG A 44 9.86 -15.96 -12.12
N LEU A 45 10.39 -15.03 -11.33
CA LEU A 45 9.81 -13.68 -11.25
C LEU A 45 10.01 -12.98 -12.61
N GLY A 46 8.90 -12.71 -13.28
CA GLY A 46 8.94 -12.09 -14.59
C GLY A 46 9.36 -10.63 -14.50
N MET A 47 10.27 -10.20 -15.38
CA MET A 47 10.59 -8.79 -15.59
C MET A 47 10.24 -8.41 -17.03
N VAL A 48 9.53 -7.29 -17.17
CA VAL A 48 9.03 -6.75 -18.42
C VAL A 48 9.36 -5.26 -18.52
N PHE A 49 9.86 -4.84 -19.68
CA PHE A 49 10.20 -3.44 -19.96
C PHE A 49 9.34 -2.90 -21.10
N GLY A 50 8.55 -1.86 -20.81
CA GLY A 50 7.84 -1.08 -21.84
C GLY A 50 6.85 -1.88 -22.71
N ALA A 51 6.38 -3.05 -22.26
CA ALA A 51 5.54 -3.94 -23.08
C ALA A 51 4.03 -3.80 -22.83
N ARG A 52 3.63 -3.36 -21.63
CA ARG A 52 2.23 -3.42 -21.14
C ARG A 52 1.61 -2.08 -20.78
N GLY A 53 2.13 -0.96 -21.31
CA GLY A 53 1.60 0.38 -21.04
C GLY A 53 1.11 1.10 -22.31
N SER A 54 -0.14 1.56 -22.32
CA SER A 54 -0.60 2.60 -23.24
C SER A 54 0.00 3.92 -22.77
N GLY A 55 1.15 4.31 -23.35
CA GLY A 55 1.81 5.58 -23.01
C GLY A 55 0.81 6.74 -22.96
N GLY A 56 0.67 7.35 -21.77
CA GLY A 56 -0.34 8.36 -21.50
C GLY A 56 -0.05 9.11 -20.19
N LYS A 57 -0.69 10.26 -19.98
CA LYS A 57 -0.42 11.18 -18.86
C LYS A 57 -0.64 10.58 -17.46
N ASN A 58 -1.33 9.44 -17.37
CA ASN A 58 -1.68 8.76 -16.11
C ASN A 58 -1.20 7.30 -16.06
N ALA A 59 -0.29 6.88 -16.94
CA ALA A 59 0.21 5.50 -16.94
C ALA A 59 1.15 5.28 -15.73
N ALA A 60 0.95 4.17 -15.02
CA ALA A 60 1.84 3.77 -13.91
C ALA A 60 3.29 3.67 -14.40
N ARG A 61 4.23 4.21 -13.62
CA ARG A 61 5.66 4.28 -13.99
C ARG A 61 6.37 2.93 -13.83
N ALA A 62 5.88 2.13 -12.90
CA ALA A 62 6.18 0.74 -12.67
C ALA A 62 4.92 0.11 -12.07
N HIS A 63 4.75 -1.21 -12.23
CA HIS A 63 3.73 -1.95 -11.52
C HIS A 63 4.06 -3.45 -11.47
N TYR A 64 3.76 -4.09 -10.36
CA TYR A 64 3.71 -5.53 -10.23
C TYR A 64 2.32 -6.07 -10.61
N GLU A 65 2.29 -7.16 -11.38
CA GLU A 65 1.08 -7.85 -11.81
C GLU A 65 0.96 -9.19 -11.07
N PRO A 66 0.12 -9.30 -10.02
CA PRO A 66 0.05 -10.50 -9.19
C PRO A 66 -0.41 -11.76 -9.93
N ILE A 67 -1.24 -11.60 -10.97
CA ILE A 67 -1.75 -12.73 -11.76
C ILE A 67 -0.64 -13.42 -12.56
N HIS A 68 0.25 -12.62 -13.14
CA HIS A 68 1.34 -13.10 -13.99
C HIS A 68 2.67 -13.22 -13.23
N ARG A 69 2.72 -12.74 -11.98
CA ARG A 69 3.94 -12.65 -11.17
C ARG A 69 5.05 -11.93 -11.94
N VAL A 70 4.71 -10.76 -12.49
CA VAL A 70 5.56 -9.95 -13.37
C VAL A 70 5.71 -8.55 -12.80
N ILE A 71 6.95 -8.06 -12.74
CA ILE A 71 7.24 -6.63 -12.56
C ILE A 71 7.35 -6.00 -13.96
N ASN A 72 6.56 -4.95 -14.19
CA ASN A 72 6.61 -4.16 -15.41
C ASN A 72 7.17 -2.76 -15.13
N LEU A 73 8.29 -2.43 -15.75
CA LEU A 73 8.92 -1.11 -15.66
C LEU A 73 8.67 -0.31 -16.95
N THR A 74 8.25 0.95 -16.83
CA THR A 74 8.08 1.81 -18.02
C THR A 74 9.41 2.36 -18.53
N LYS A 75 9.46 2.59 -19.86
CA LYS A 75 10.65 3.00 -20.61
C LYS A 75 11.43 4.20 -20.03
N MET A 76 10.73 5.26 -19.63
CA MET A 76 11.39 6.52 -19.20
C MET A 76 11.10 6.88 -17.74
N GLY A 77 10.39 6.01 -17.02
CA GLY A 77 9.79 6.36 -15.73
C GLY A 77 9.98 5.34 -14.61
N GLY A 78 10.32 4.08 -14.91
CA GLY A 78 10.34 3.01 -13.91
C GLY A 78 11.60 2.92 -13.05
N GLY A 79 12.71 3.54 -13.46
CA GLY A 79 13.90 3.66 -12.61
C GLY A 79 13.56 4.45 -11.34
N GLY A 80 13.88 3.89 -10.18
CA GLY A 80 13.56 4.46 -8.86
C GLY A 80 12.36 3.82 -8.16
N SER A 81 11.70 2.85 -8.80
CA SER A 81 10.55 2.13 -8.24
C SER A 81 10.72 0.60 -8.26
N LEU A 82 11.87 0.06 -8.66
CA LEU A 82 12.06 -1.39 -8.71
C LEU A 82 11.92 -2.03 -7.32
N GLY A 83 12.44 -1.41 -6.26
CA GLY A 83 12.28 -1.87 -4.88
C GLY A 83 10.82 -1.91 -4.43
N HIS A 84 10.01 -0.93 -4.87
CA HIS A 84 8.57 -0.89 -4.61
C HIS A 84 7.87 -2.12 -5.20
N GLU A 85 8.09 -2.36 -6.50
CA GLU A 85 7.45 -3.50 -7.19
C GLU A 85 7.98 -4.84 -6.71
N TYR A 86 9.26 -4.91 -6.33
CA TYR A 86 9.83 -6.11 -5.75
C TYR A 86 9.17 -6.45 -4.40
N PHE A 87 8.92 -5.44 -3.56
CA PHE A 87 8.22 -5.67 -2.29
C PHE A 87 6.80 -6.18 -2.52
N HIS A 88 6.05 -5.58 -3.46
CA HIS A 88 4.75 -6.09 -3.86
C HIS A 88 4.81 -7.55 -4.28
N ALA A 89 5.81 -7.93 -5.08
CA ALA A 89 6.01 -9.32 -5.47
C ALA A 89 6.27 -10.22 -4.26
N LEU A 90 7.19 -9.84 -3.38
CA LEU A 90 7.53 -10.60 -2.18
C LEU A 90 6.34 -10.76 -1.24
N ASP A 91 5.66 -9.67 -0.89
CA ASP A 91 4.49 -9.62 -0.03
C ASP A 91 3.35 -10.51 -0.56
N ASN A 92 3.22 -10.57 -1.89
CA ASN A 92 2.21 -11.35 -2.58
C ASN A 92 2.53 -12.86 -2.69
N VAL A 93 3.80 -13.27 -2.76
CA VAL A 93 4.17 -14.69 -2.84
C VAL A 93 4.52 -15.30 -1.47
N MET A 94 4.80 -14.48 -0.45
CA MET A 94 5.36 -14.95 0.82
C MET A 94 4.55 -16.06 1.47
N HIS A 95 3.21 -15.98 1.44
CA HIS A 95 2.36 -17.03 1.99
C HIS A 95 2.50 -18.36 1.26
N GLU A 96 2.68 -18.36 -0.06
CA GLU A 96 2.84 -19.59 -0.85
C GLU A 96 4.23 -20.21 -0.63
N LEU A 97 5.26 -19.37 -0.46
CA LEU A 97 6.61 -19.81 -0.12
C LEU A 97 6.65 -20.47 1.26
N VAL A 98 6.01 -19.84 2.25
CA VAL A 98 6.04 -20.30 3.65
C VAL A 98 5.17 -21.53 3.89
N ASN A 99 3.98 -21.57 3.28
CA ASN A 99 3.09 -22.74 3.37
C ASN A 99 3.55 -23.90 2.45
N ALA A 100 4.56 -23.68 1.61
CA ALA A 100 5.03 -24.62 0.59
C ALA A 100 3.90 -25.13 -0.31
N GLN A 101 2.97 -24.24 -0.67
CA GLN A 101 1.79 -24.57 -1.45
C GLN A 101 1.30 -23.38 -2.28
N SER A 102 1.02 -23.61 -3.56
CA SER A 102 0.33 -22.64 -4.41
C SER A 102 -1.12 -22.46 -3.93
N SER A 103 -1.54 -21.22 -3.76
CA SER A 103 -2.85 -20.85 -3.23
C SER A 103 -3.96 -20.82 -4.28
N GLY A 104 -3.58 -20.73 -5.56
CA GLY A 104 -4.50 -20.43 -6.67
C GLY A 104 -5.12 -19.02 -6.62
N LYS A 105 -4.92 -18.26 -5.54
CA LYS A 105 -5.41 -16.91 -5.36
C LYS A 105 -4.27 -15.93 -5.52
N LYS A 106 -4.39 -15.06 -6.53
CA LYS A 106 -3.23 -14.26 -6.96
C LYS A 106 -3.19 -12.85 -6.36
N ASN A 107 -4.26 -12.36 -5.76
CA ASN A 107 -4.33 -11.04 -5.13
C ASN A 107 -4.35 -11.13 -3.61
N GLU A 108 -3.46 -11.93 -3.02
CA GLU A 108 -3.30 -12.06 -1.57
C GLU A 108 -1.94 -11.48 -1.17
N PHE A 109 -1.90 -10.62 -0.16
CA PHE A 109 -0.69 -9.97 0.35
C PHE A 109 -0.59 -10.22 1.85
N VAL A 110 0.57 -10.62 2.36
CA VAL A 110 0.72 -10.95 3.78
C VAL A 110 0.65 -9.72 4.68
N THR A 111 1.07 -8.54 4.20
CA THR A 111 0.91 -7.29 4.96
C THR A 111 -0.57 -6.93 5.14
N ALA A 112 -1.39 -7.12 4.11
CA ALA A 112 -2.84 -6.88 4.15
C ALA A 112 -3.60 -7.94 4.96
N ASN A 113 -3.18 -9.21 4.88
CA ASN A 113 -3.76 -10.31 5.65
C ASN A 113 -2.68 -11.24 6.24
N PRO A 114 -2.13 -10.92 7.43
CA PRO A 114 -1.09 -11.74 8.05
C PRO A 114 -1.52 -13.18 8.38
N ASN A 115 -2.82 -13.47 8.45
CA ASN A 115 -3.32 -14.81 8.74
C ASN A 115 -3.11 -15.80 7.58
N LEU A 116 -2.66 -15.33 6.41
CA LEU A 116 -2.21 -16.18 5.31
C LEU A 116 -0.93 -16.97 5.67
N LEU A 117 -0.12 -16.45 6.58
CA LEU A 117 1.06 -17.13 7.12
C LEU A 117 0.65 -18.03 8.29
N PRO A 118 1.32 -19.15 8.59
CA PRO A 118 1.08 -19.93 9.81
C PRO A 118 1.39 -19.13 11.08
N GLU A 119 0.91 -19.59 12.25
CA GLU A 119 1.30 -18.98 13.53
C GLU A 119 2.80 -19.12 13.78
N GLY A 120 3.44 -18.04 14.20
CA GLY A 120 4.87 -18.01 14.47
C GLY A 120 5.51 -16.65 14.23
N GLU A 121 6.83 -16.59 14.42
CA GLU A 121 7.62 -15.37 14.40
C GLU A 121 7.46 -14.55 13.10
N LEU A 122 7.29 -15.22 11.94
CA LEU A 122 7.14 -14.52 10.66
C LEU A 122 5.79 -13.79 10.58
N ARG A 123 4.69 -14.43 10.99
CA ARG A 123 3.38 -13.78 11.08
C ARG A 123 3.43 -12.61 12.07
N ASP A 124 4.13 -12.77 13.19
CA ASP A 124 4.26 -11.72 14.20
C ASP A 124 5.12 -10.54 13.71
N ALA A 125 6.18 -10.81 12.93
CA ALA A 125 7.00 -9.79 12.29
C ALA A 125 6.19 -8.98 11.26
N VAL A 126 5.40 -9.64 10.42
CA VAL A 126 4.49 -8.95 9.47
C VAL A 126 3.46 -8.10 10.22
N LYS A 127 2.84 -8.62 11.30
CA LYS A 127 1.94 -7.82 12.15
C LYS A 127 2.64 -6.65 12.82
N ALA A 128 3.91 -6.79 13.21
CA ALA A 128 4.69 -5.70 13.78
C ALA A 128 4.94 -4.60 12.74
N LEU A 129 5.28 -4.98 11.49
CA LEU A 129 5.39 -4.04 10.37
C LEU A 129 4.07 -3.31 10.10
N SER A 130 2.94 -4.05 10.00
CA SER A 130 1.62 -3.46 9.79
C SER A 130 1.27 -2.43 10.87
N ARG A 131 1.58 -2.73 12.15
CA ARG A 131 1.35 -1.81 13.27
C ARG A 131 2.28 -0.59 13.22
N ALA A 132 3.57 -0.79 12.91
CA ALA A 132 4.52 0.31 12.77
C ALA A 132 4.10 1.29 11.65
N ILE A 133 3.48 0.78 10.59
CA ILE A 133 2.96 1.57 9.48
C ILE A 133 1.63 2.22 9.83
N MET A 134 0.69 1.51 10.46
CA MET A 134 -0.70 1.95 10.58
C MET A 134 -1.04 2.61 11.90
N ASP A 135 -0.46 2.20 13.02
CA ASP A 135 -0.93 2.60 14.33
C ASP A 135 -0.40 3.99 14.71
N GLY A 136 -1.28 4.82 15.25
CA GLY A 136 -0.96 6.15 15.74
C GLY A 136 -2.18 6.86 16.29
N ASP A 137 -1.95 8.09 16.78
CA ASP A 137 -2.97 8.85 17.50
C ASP A 137 -3.76 9.81 16.60
N LEU A 138 -3.36 9.98 15.34
CA LEU A 138 -4.10 10.82 14.39
C LEU A 138 -5.40 10.14 14.00
N ARG A 139 -6.46 10.92 13.89
CA ARG A 139 -7.77 10.40 13.47
C ARG A 139 -7.82 10.36 11.95
N ALA A 140 -7.98 9.17 11.37
CA ALA A 140 -8.08 9.01 9.93
C ALA A 140 -9.17 9.94 9.34
N PRO A 141 -8.92 10.58 8.17
CA PRO A 141 -9.93 11.38 7.52
C PRO A 141 -11.08 10.48 7.06
N GLU A 142 -12.31 10.93 7.30
CA GLU A 142 -13.54 10.28 6.83
C GLU A 142 -14.41 11.27 6.07
N VAL A 143 -14.96 10.84 4.94
CA VAL A 143 -15.96 11.59 4.17
C VAL A 143 -17.35 11.27 4.70
N ILE A 144 -18.01 12.26 5.31
CA ILE A 144 -19.39 12.14 5.78
C ILE A 144 -20.31 12.91 4.84
N LYS A 145 -21.17 12.17 4.14
CA LYS A 145 -22.20 12.72 3.24
C LYS A 145 -23.50 12.94 4.00
N PHE A 146 -24.15 14.06 3.71
CA PHE A 146 -25.43 14.46 4.30
C PHE A 146 -26.29 15.21 3.27
N THR A 147 -27.57 15.34 3.56
CA THR A 147 -28.57 15.98 2.71
C THR A 147 -29.12 17.25 3.36
N GLU A 148 -29.82 18.07 2.59
CA GLU A 148 -30.54 19.24 3.14
C GLU A 148 -31.57 18.82 4.20
N LYS A 149 -32.20 17.65 4.04
CA LYS A 149 -33.07 17.07 5.06
C LYS A 149 -32.33 16.80 6.37
N ASP A 150 -31.09 16.31 6.29
CA ASP A 150 -30.26 16.09 7.47
C ASP A 150 -29.91 17.42 8.15
N VAL A 151 -29.64 18.50 7.38
CA VAL A 151 -29.40 19.85 7.92
C VAL A 151 -30.62 20.35 8.69
N ASN A 152 -31.81 20.26 8.09
CA ASN A 152 -33.06 20.68 8.76
C ASN A 152 -33.34 19.85 10.02
N THR A 153 -33.08 18.53 9.94
CA THR A 153 -33.22 17.62 11.08
C THR A 153 -32.20 17.95 12.18
N ALA A 154 -30.98 18.31 11.81
CA ALA A 154 -29.92 18.68 12.73
C ALA A 154 -30.28 19.97 13.48
N LYS A 155 -30.68 21.04 12.76
CA LYS A 155 -31.16 22.30 13.35
C LYS A 155 -32.29 22.07 14.34
N TYR A 156 -33.34 21.35 13.93
CA TYR A 156 -34.48 21.03 14.79
C TYR A 156 -34.07 20.33 16.10
N ASN A 157 -33.13 19.38 16.03
CA ASN A 157 -32.74 18.59 17.19
C ASN A 157 -31.68 19.27 18.07
N ILE A 158 -30.79 20.08 17.51
CA ILE A 158 -29.57 20.57 18.17
C ILE A 158 -29.72 22.02 18.62
N ASP A 159 -30.52 22.87 17.96
CA ASP A 159 -30.74 24.26 18.43
C ASP A 159 -31.46 24.29 19.79
N ALA A 160 -32.41 23.37 20.00
CA ALA A 160 -33.15 23.19 21.25
C ALA A 160 -33.05 21.74 21.75
N PRO A 161 -31.90 21.32 22.33
CA PRO A 161 -31.59 19.91 22.54
C PRO A 161 -32.44 19.28 23.66
N ARG A 162 -33.25 18.29 23.28
CA ARG A 162 -34.11 17.49 24.19
C ARG A 162 -33.45 16.22 24.73
N ASN A 163 -32.28 15.86 24.20
CA ASN A 163 -31.53 14.67 24.64
C ASN A 163 -30.05 14.99 24.84
N ARG A 164 -29.34 14.11 25.54
CA ARG A 164 -27.92 14.31 25.92
C ARG A 164 -26.97 14.37 24.72
N ILE A 165 -27.24 13.61 23.65
CA ILE A 165 -26.38 13.58 22.45
C ILE A 165 -26.47 14.90 21.69
N ALA A 166 -27.69 15.40 21.45
CA ALA A 166 -27.90 16.69 20.79
C ALA A 166 -27.27 17.84 21.58
N ARG A 167 -27.35 17.80 22.92
CA ARG A 167 -26.68 18.77 23.79
C ARG A 167 -25.17 18.69 23.67
N ALA A 168 -24.60 17.48 23.70
CA ALA A 168 -23.16 17.29 23.52
C ALA A 168 -22.67 17.80 22.14
N ILE A 169 -23.42 17.59 21.07
CA ILE A 169 -23.09 18.14 19.74
C ILE A 169 -23.10 19.67 19.76
N LYS A 170 -24.11 20.29 20.39
CA LYS A 170 -24.22 21.75 20.50
C LYS A 170 -23.05 22.33 21.30
N ASP A 171 -22.77 21.74 22.46
CA ASP A 171 -21.73 22.21 23.38
C ASP A 171 -20.32 22.02 22.80
N ALA A 172 -20.14 21.07 21.88
CA ALA A 172 -18.85 20.79 21.24
C ALA A 172 -18.36 21.90 20.29
N GLY A 173 -19.24 22.78 19.81
CA GLY A 173 -18.90 23.96 19.01
C GLY A 173 -18.32 23.72 17.61
N SER A 174 -18.14 22.48 17.16
CA SER A 174 -17.67 22.14 15.80
C SER A 174 -18.11 20.74 15.35
N ALA A 175 -18.07 20.49 14.04
CA ALA A 175 -18.39 19.17 13.46
C ALA A 175 -17.50 18.05 14.03
N THR A 176 -16.18 18.28 14.04
CA THR A 176 -15.20 17.30 14.53
C THR A 176 -15.43 16.97 16.00
N ALA A 177 -15.50 18.00 16.87
CA ALA A 177 -15.72 17.78 18.29
C ALA A 177 -17.10 17.16 18.56
N GLY A 178 -18.12 17.55 17.80
CA GLY A 178 -19.46 16.98 17.88
C GLY A 178 -19.49 15.48 17.55
N ILE A 179 -18.78 15.05 16.50
CA ILE A 179 -18.64 13.63 16.17
C ILE A 179 -17.91 12.88 17.29
N LEU A 180 -16.80 13.40 17.78
CA LEU A 180 -16.04 12.75 18.86
C LEU A 180 -16.89 12.63 20.14
N ALA A 181 -17.72 13.63 20.44
CA ALA A 181 -18.68 13.56 21.54
C ALA A 181 -19.76 12.49 21.32
N VAL A 182 -20.28 12.35 20.09
CA VAL A 182 -21.21 11.27 19.72
C VAL A 182 -20.56 9.90 19.90
N ASP A 183 -19.34 9.73 19.41
CA ASP A 183 -18.61 8.47 19.46
C ASP A 183 -18.25 8.07 20.91
N ALA A 184 -17.92 9.04 21.77
CA ALA A 184 -17.73 8.81 23.19
C ALA A 184 -19.03 8.41 23.91
N PHE A 185 -20.17 9.03 23.55
CA PHE A 185 -21.47 8.74 24.17
C PHE A 185 -22.04 7.39 23.72
N LEU A 186 -21.81 7.01 22.46
CA LEU A 186 -22.30 5.79 21.83
C LEU A 186 -21.17 4.79 21.56
N ALA A 187 -20.18 4.76 22.46
CA ALA A 187 -19.05 3.85 22.36
C ALA A 187 -19.56 2.41 22.15
N PRO A 188 -18.95 1.64 21.24
CA PRO A 188 -19.41 0.28 20.99
C PRO A 188 -19.34 -0.54 22.28
N SER A 189 -20.47 -1.11 22.71
CA SER A 189 -20.45 -2.20 23.69
C SER A 189 -19.75 -3.41 23.06
N SER A 190 -19.02 -4.20 23.85
CA SER A 190 -18.36 -5.44 23.41
C SER A 190 -19.27 -6.41 22.66
N THR A 191 -20.58 -6.34 22.91
CA THR A 191 -21.63 -6.98 22.11
C THR A 191 -22.00 -6.11 20.90
N GLY A 192 -21.67 -6.53 19.68
CA GLY A 192 -21.91 -5.80 18.42
C GLY A 192 -23.38 -5.49 18.11
N ASN A 193 -23.97 -4.55 18.84
CA ASN A 193 -25.36 -4.14 18.68
C ASN A 193 -25.52 -3.21 17.47
N SER A 194 -26.00 -3.76 16.36
CA SER A 194 -26.22 -3.05 15.10
C SER A 194 -27.13 -1.82 15.22
N ARG A 195 -28.03 -1.76 16.22
CA ARG A 195 -28.89 -0.60 16.48
C ARG A 195 -28.10 0.59 17.02
N ILE A 196 -27.17 0.37 17.94
CA ILE A 196 -26.30 1.42 18.49
C ILE A 196 -25.40 1.97 17.39
N ALA A 197 -24.83 1.10 16.55
CA ALA A 197 -24.01 1.52 15.41
C ALA A 197 -24.79 2.39 14.41
N LYS A 198 -26.05 2.02 14.08
CA LYS A 198 -26.93 2.84 13.23
C LYS A 198 -27.22 4.19 13.86
N GLN A 199 -27.56 4.22 15.15
CA GLN A 199 -27.83 5.45 15.88
C GLN A 199 -26.60 6.36 15.91
N ARG A 200 -25.41 5.80 16.16
CA ARG A 200 -24.13 6.53 16.14
C ARG A 200 -23.90 7.17 14.77
N ASN A 201 -24.00 6.41 13.69
CA ASN A 201 -23.82 6.92 12.34
C ASN A 201 -24.83 8.02 11.98
N GLN A 202 -26.08 7.90 12.44
CA GLN A 202 -27.09 8.94 12.27
C GLN A 202 -26.70 10.23 13.01
N TRP A 203 -26.29 10.15 14.27
CA TRP A 203 -25.88 11.33 15.04
C TRP A 203 -24.57 11.94 14.54
N ARG A 204 -23.60 11.14 14.10
CA ARG A 204 -22.39 11.65 13.41
C ARG A 204 -22.78 12.48 12.19
N LYS A 205 -23.71 11.98 11.36
CA LYS A 205 -24.23 12.71 10.19
C LYS A 205 -24.91 14.03 10.58
N LEU A 206 -25.77 14.01 11.62
CA LEU A 206 -26.42 15.22 12.10
C LEU A 206 -25.43 16.24 12.67
N ALA A 207 -24.36 15.79 13.35
CA ALA A 207 -23.30 16.67 13.83
C ALA A 207 -22.61 17.40 12.67
N VAL A 208 -22.26 16.70 11.59
CA VAL A 208 -21.71 17.34 10.39
C VAL A 208 -22.71 18.30 9.76
N ALA A 209 -23.94 17.85 9.55
CA ALA A 209 -24.97 18.65 8.89
C ALA A 209 -25.32 19.93 9.67
N TYR A 210 -25.22 19.91 11.00
CA TYR A 210 -25.45 21.08 11.86
C TYR A 210 -24.43 22.19 11.64
N TYR A 211 -23.15 21.82 11.55
CA TYR A 211 -22.03 22.77 11.41
C TYR A 211 -21.63 23.00 9.95
N ALA A 212 -22.33 22.41 8.99
CA ALA A 212 -22.03 22.56 7.57
C ALA A 212 -22.36 23.97 7.07
N SER A 213 -21.48 24.52 6.24
CA SER A 213 -21.77 25.74 5.48
C SER A 213 -22.91 25.52 4.48
N GLU A 214 -23.65 26.58 4.17
CA GLU A 214 -24.77 26.55 3.24
C GLU A 214 -24.36 25.98 1.86
N GLY A 215 -25.21 25.12 1.29
CA GLY A 215 -24.99 24.48 -0.01
C GLY A 215 -24.01 23.30 -0.03
N LYS A 216 -23.34 22.96 1.09
CA LYS A 216 -22.48 21.77 1.17
C LYS A 216 -23.32 20.51 1.45
N THR A 217 -22.87 19.36 0.92
CA THR A 217 -23.51 18.04 1.09
C THR A 217 -22.56 16.95 1.58
N MET A 218 -21.30 17.32 1.83
CA MET A 218 -20.30 16.44 2.41
C MET A 218 -19.24 17.24 3.14
N ALA A 219 -18.58 16.61 4.10
CA ALA A 219 -17.37 17.12 4.74
C ALA A 219 -16.36 15.98 4.92
N THR A 220 -15.07 16.29 4.80
CA THR A 220 -13.97 15.39 5.14
C THR A 220 -13.40 15.83 6.48
N LEU A 221 -13.43 14.96 7.49
CA LEU A 221 -13.08 15.29 8.87
C LEU A 221 -12.14 14.23 9.46
N ALA A 222 -11.17 14.63 10.27
CA ALA A 222 -10.27 13.73 11.00
C ALA A 222 -11.00 13.13 12.22
N VAL A 223 -11.86 12.14 11.98
CA VAL A 223 -12.76 11.55 13.00
C VAL A 223 -12.80 10.03 12.98
N GLY A 224 -11.97 9.39 12.14
CA GLY A 224 -11.94 7.94 12.01
C GLY A 224 -11.18 7.23 13.12
N LYS A 225 -10.74 6.00 12.83
CA LYS A 225 -9.85 5.25 13.73
C LYS A 225 -8.49 5.96 13.89
N GLY A 226 -7.80 5.68 14.99
CA GLY A 226 -6.41 6.11 15.19
C GLY A 226 -5.49 5.51 14.12
N VAL A 227 -4.64 6.34 13.54
CA VAL A 227 -3.66 5.98 12.52
C VAL A 227 -2.36 6.78 12.69
N SER A 228 -1.27 6.29 12.11
CA SER A 228 0.01 7.00 11.98
C SER A 228 -0.10 8.26 11.10
N SER A 229 0.94 9.09 11.09
CA SER A 229 1.01 10.24 10.18
C SER A 229 1.10 9.77 8.73
N PHE A 230 1.92 8.75 8.47
CA PHE A 230 2.05 8.16 7.14
C PHE A 230 0.72 7.64 6.58
N ALA A 231 -0.06 6.91 7.38
CA ALA A 231 -1.36 6.41 6.96
C ALA A 231 -2.43 7.51 6.86
N PHE A 232 -2.37 8.53 7.73
CA PHE A 232 -3.24 9.71 7.64
C PHE A 232 -3.03 10.47 6.33
N GLU A 233 -1.78 10.76 5.97
CA GLU A 233 -1.44 11.48 4.73
C GLU A 233 -1.83 10.66 3.50
N ALA A 234 -1.61 9.35 3.51
CA ALA A 234 -2.06 8.46 2.45
C ALA A 234 -3.59 8.47 2.29
N ALA A 235 -4.35 8.49 3.39
CA ALA A 235 -5.80 8.60 3.33
C ALA A 235 -6.26 9.97 2.80
N THR A 236 -5.50 11.04 3.05
CA THR A 236 -5.73 12.37 2.47
C THR A 236 -5.51 12.36 0.95
N LEU A 237 -4.47 11.69 0.46
CA LEU A 237 -4.24 11.46 -0.97
C LEU A 237 -5.41 10.68 -1.61
N ASP A 238 -6.01 9.76 -0.85
CA ASP A 238 -7.23 9.03 -1.22
C ASP A 238 -8.54 9.82 -1.00
N LYS A 239 -8.45 11.15 -0.87
CA LYS A 239 -9.62 12.05 -0.69
C LYS A 239 -10.47 11.69 0.53
N GLY A 240 -9.82 11.23 1.61
CA GLY A 240 -10.45 10.86 2.87
C GLY A 240 -11.07 9.46 2.86
N GLN A 241 -10.65 8.58 1.94
CA GLN A 241 -11.13 7.20 1.86
C GLN A 241 -10.00 6.23 2.19
N LEU A 242 -9.82 5.98 3.49
CA LEU A 242 -8.82 5.03 3.98
C LEU A 242 -9.02 3.63 3.38
N GLY A 243 -7.95 3.02 2.89
CA GLY A 243 -7.93 1.72 2.22
C GLY A 243 -8.23 1.76 0.72
N SER A 244 -8.20 2.94 0.08
CA SER A 244 -8.45 3.07 -1.36
C SER A 244 -7.25 2.65 -2.21
N TYR A 245 -6.32 3.56 -2.53
CA TYR A 245 -5.13 3.24 -3.33
C TYR A 245 -3.89 3.55 -2.51
N TRP A 246 -3.66 4.82 -2.19
CA TRP A 246 -2.48 5.24 -1.43
C TRP A 246 -2.46 4.59 -0.05
N SER A 247 -3.62 4.49 0.61
CA SER A 247 -3.71 3.99 1.99
C SER A 247 -4.01 2.50 2.11
N GLN A 248 -3.84 1.73 1.02
CA GLN A 248 -3.75 0.28 1.11
C GLN A 248 -2.47 -0.11 1.87
N LEU A 249 -2.53 -1.19 2.65
CA LEU A 249 -1.43 -1.54 3.54
C LEU A 249 -0.24 -2.08 2.77
N GLU A 250 -0.48 -2.83 1.70
CA GLU A 250 0.49 -3.28 0.73
C GLU A 250 1.21 -2.10 0.05
N GLU A 251 0.48 -1.04 -0.33
CA GLU A 251 1.04 0.18 -0.94
C GLU A 251 1.83 1.05 0.05
N LEU A 252 1.36 1.14 1.30
CA LEU A 252 2.11 1.78 2.39
C LEU A 252 3.39 0.99 2.69
N SER A 253 3.32 -0.34 2.70
CA SER A 253 4.47 -1.21 2.95
C SER A 253 5.49 -1.10 1.83
N ALA A 254 5.07 -1.11 0.57
CA ALA A 254 5.98 -0.95 -0.57
C ALA A 254 6.70 0.42 -0.55
N ARG A 255 6.00 1.51 -0.21
CA ARG A 255 6.62 2.85 -0.04
C ARG A 255 7.51 2.95 1.20
N GLY A 256 7.12 2.30 2.29
CA GLY A 256 7.97 2.16 3.47
C GLY A 256 9.26 1.40 3.16
N PHE A 257 9.18 0.36 2.33
CA PHE A 257 10.33 -0.43 1.90
C PHE A 257 11.28 0.37 1.01
N GLN A 258 10.76 1.23 0.14
CA GLN A 258 11.60 2.19 -0.60
C GLN A 258 12.41 3.10 0.34
N ALA A 259 11.76 3.65 1.37
CA ALA A 259 12.44 4.45 2.38
C ALA A 259 13.51 3.65 3.15
N TRP A 260 13.20 2.40 3.50
CA TRP A 260 14.15 1.48 4.12
C TRP A 260 15.37 1.21 3.21
N ILE A 261 15.16 1.00 1.91
CA ILE A 261 16.24 0.82 0.94
C ILE A 261 17.16 2.04 0.92
N GLU A 262 16.59 3.24 0.73
CA GLU A 262 17.39 4.46 0.62
C GLU A 262 18.19 4.75 1.91
N ASP A 263 17.59 4.53 3.08
CA ASP A 263 18.26 4.74 4.36
C ASP A 263 19.40 3.74 4.59
N ARG A 264 19.18 2.46 4.26
CA ARG A 264 20.18 1.40 4.44
C ARG A 264 21.34 1.53 3.46
N MET A 265 21.06 1.93 2.22
CA MET A 265 22.12 2.25 1.25
C MET A 265 22.94 3.46 1.70
N ALA A 266 22.29 4.53 2.14
CA ALA A 266 22.97 5.72 2.63
C ALA A 266 23.89 5.43 3.83
N GLN A 267 23.47 4.54 4.74
CA GLN A 267 24.32 4.07 5.85
C GLN A 267 25.59 3.34 5.40
N GLN A 268 25.60 2.78 4.20
CA GLN A 268 26.75 2.12 3.57
C GLN A 268 27.49 3.03 2.58
N GLU A 269 27.17 4.32 2.54
CA GLU A 269 27.68 5.28 1.54
C GLU A 269 27.42 4.82 0.09
N ARG A 270 26.34 4.06 -0.11
CA ARG A 270 25.86 3.55 -1.41
C ARG A 270 24.61 4.29 -1.84
N GLN A 271 24.33 4.26 -3.14
CA GLN A 271 23.11 4.75 -3.75
C GLN A 271 22.80 3.96 -5.03
N ASN A 272 21.55 3.57 -5.21
CA ASN A 272 21.07 2.96 -6.46
C ASN A 272 19.70 3.54 -6.84
N ASP A 273 19.73 4.59 -7.65
CA ASP A 273 18.54 5.31 -8.11
C ASP A 273 17.64 4.48 -9.03
N TYR A 274 18.13 3.35 -9.54
CA TYR A 274 17.29 2.42 -10.28
C TYR A 274 16.45 1.55 -9.33
N LEU A 275 17.04 1.15 -8.20
CA LEU A 275 16.37 0.38 -7.15
C LEU A 275 15.33 1.21 -6.41
N SER A 276 15.72 2.37 -5.87
CA SER A 276 14.81 3.33 -5.23
C SER A 276 15.32 4.75 -5.41
N ALA A 277 14.41 5.67 -5.72
CA ALA A 277 14.72 7.09 -5.75
C ALA A 277 13.54 7.92 -5.21
N PHE A 278 13.88 9.00 -4.49
CA PHE A 278 12.94 9.98 -3.97
C PHE A 278 11.89 9.41 -3.01
N ALA A 279 12.29 8.47 -2.13
CA ALA A 279 11.48 8.00 -1.01
C ALA A 279 11.51 9.00 0.16
N ASP A 280 11.26 10.27 -0.16
CA ASP A 280 11.14 11.37 0.79
C ASP A 280 10.07 12.38 0.33
N ASN A 281 9.55 13.15 1.29
CA ASN A 281 8.48 14.13 1.04
C ASN A 281 9.00 15.51 0.61
N LYS A 282 10.33 15.71 0.53
CA LYS A 282 10.95 17.02 0.27
C LYS A 282 10.71 17.46 -1.18
N TYR A 283 10.61 16.51 -2.10
CA TYR A 283 10.41 16.75 -3.54
C TYR A 283 8.95 16.68 -3.99
N ARG A 284 7.99 16.62 -3.05
CA ARG A 284 6.58 16.35 -3.33
C ARG A 284 5.69 17.58 -3.08
N TYR A 285 6.14 18.73 -3.56
CA TYR A 285 5.46 20.01 -3.39
C TYR A 285 4.90 20.52 -4.72
N ASP A 286 3.64 20.95 -4.70
CA ASP A 286 3.00 21.64 -5.81
C ASP A 286 3.01 23.16 -5.56
N PRO A 287 3.89 23.92 -6.23
CA PRO A 287 4.01 25.37 -6.02
C PRO A 287 2.80 26.16 -6.54
N LEU A 288 1.97 25.58 -7.40
CA LEU A 288 0.77 26.26 -7.92
C LEU A 288 -0.39 26.18 -6.94
N LEU A 289 -0.46 25.08 -6.19
CA LEU A 289 -1.53 24.85 -5.21
C LEU A 289 -1.09 25.12 -3.76
N ASP A 290 0.20 25.35 -3.52
CA ASP A 290 0.81 25.44 -2.19
C ASP A 290 0.49 24.20 -1.34
N ILE A 291 0.58 23.02 -1.96
CA ILE A 291 0.28 21.73 -1.33
C ILE A 291 1.55 20.89 -1.28
N GLN A 292 1.93 20.49 -0.07
CA GLN A 292 2.93 19.43 0.13
C GLN A 292 2.21 18.08 0.24
N TYR A 293 2.49 17.18 -0.70
CA TYR A 293 2.05 15.80 -0.63
C TYR A 293 3.05 14.97 0.18
N LYS A 294 2.56 14.12 1.07
CA LYS A 294 3.42 13.30 1.94
C LYS A 294 3.22 11.79 1.74
N PRO A 295 3.66 11.23 0.60
CA PRO A 295 3.47 9.81 0.30
C PRO A 295 4.50 8.88 0.95
N PHE A 296 5.43 9.36 1.77
CA PHE A 296 6.42 8.51 2.47
C PHE A 296 6.41 8.76 3.97
N PRO A 297 6.83 7.77 4.78
CA PRO A 297 7.04 8.00 6.20
C PRO A 297 8.21 8.97 6.44
N GLU A 298 8.13 9.75 7.51
CA GLU A 298 9.18 10.70 7.90
C GLU A 298 9.40 10.72 9.43
N GLY A 299 10.54 11.24 9.89
CA GLY A 299 10.85 11.36 11.31
C GLY A 299 10.80 10.03 12.08
N ASP A 300 10.24 10.05 13.29
CA ASP A 300 10.22 8.91 14.21
C ASP A 300 9.46 7.69 13.68
N GLU A 301 8.39 7.89 12.90
CA GLU A 301 7.65 6.77 12.30
C GLU A 301 8.50 6.06 11.23
N ARG A 302 9.30 6.79 10.44
CA ARG A 302 10.25 6.17 9.47
C ARG A 302 11.28 5.30 10.17
N ILE A 303 11.84 5.76 11.30
CA ILE A 303 12.79 4.97 12.10
C ILE A 303 12.14 3.67 12.61
N LYS A 304 10.91 3.76 13.13
CA LYS A 304 10.16 2.58 13.61
C LYS A 304 9.81 1.61 12.49
N ILE A 305 9.39 2.11 11.33
CA ILE A 305 9.08 1.31 10.14
C ILE A 305 10.35 0.61 9.64
N ASN A 306 11.49 1.31 9.60
CA ASN A 306 12.76 0.70 9.21
C ASN A 306 13.15 -0.45 10.16
N ALA A 307 13.05 -0.24 11.47
CA ALA A 307 13.31 -1.29 12.46
C ALA A 307 12.37 -2.50 12.29
N ALA A 308 11.11 -2.26 11.90
CA ALA A 308 10.17 -3.34 11.63
C ALA A 308 10.52 -4.13 10.36
N PHE A 309 11.02 -3.47 9.30
CA PHE A 309 11.59 -4.14 8.13
C PHE A 309 12.82 -4.96 8.48
N ASP A 310 13.72 -4.44 9.30
CA ASP A 310 14.92 -5.17 9.74
C ASP A 310 14.53 -6.48 10.43
N ASN A 311 13.58 -6.41 11.37
CA ASN A 311 13.06 -7.59 12.05
C ASN A 311 12.37 -8.56 11.08
N LEU A 312 11.59 -8.06 10.12
CA LEU A 312 10.96 -8.91 9.11
C LEU A 312 12.00 -9.69 8.29
N PHE A 313 13.03 -9.02 7.77
CA PHE A 313 14.06 -9.67 6.97
C PHE A 313 14.99 -10.57 7.80
N GLU A 314 15.25 -10.23 9.06
CA GLU A 314 15.92 -11.12 10.00
C GLU A 314 15.14 -12.43 10.18
N VAL A 315 13.83 -12.34 10.42
CA VAL A 315 12.97 -13.51 10.60
C VAL A 315 12.86 -14.33 9.31
N ILE A 316 12.77 -13.68 8.14
CA ILE A 316 12.78 -14.36 6.83
C ILE A 316 14.08 -15.19 6.66
N ARG A 317 15.25 -14.60 6.95
CA ARG A 317 16.55 -15.29 6.90
C ARG A 317 16.63 -16.43 7.90
N LYS A 318 16.26 -16.18 9.16
CA LYS A 318 16.25 -17.20 10.23
C LYS A 318 15.39 -18.41 9.85
N ASN A 319 14.25 -18.18 9.19
CA ASN A 319 13.35 -19.23 8.75
C ASN A 319 13.78 -19.88 7.41
N GLN A 320 14.83 -19.35 6.78
CA GLN A 320 15.34 -19.81 5.48
C GLN A 320 14.23 -19.88 4.42
N VAL A 321 13.34 -18.87 4.41
CA VAL A 321 12.12 -18.90 3.57
C VAL A 321 12.50 -19.05 2.10
N PHE A 322 13.50 -18.29 1.65
CA PHE A 322 13.93 -18.32 0.26
C PHE A 322 14.68 -19.61 -0.08
N GLU A 323 15.57 -20.09 0.78
CA GLU A 323 16.36 -21.29 0.55
C GLU A 323 15.48 -22.53 0.49
N LYS A 324 14.51 -22.66 1.41
CA LYS A 324 13.53 -23.75 1.42
C LYS A 324 12.67 -23.74 0.17
N ALA A 325 12.21 -22.56 -0.27
CA ALA A 325 11.43 -22.46 -1.49
C ALA A 325 12.26 -22.79 -2.74
N ASN A 326 13.49 -22.28 -2.84
CA ASN A 326 14.37 -22.53 -3.99
C ASN A 326 14.89 -23.96 -4.09
N ALA A 327 14.91 -24.71 -2.98
CA ALA A 327 15.17 -26.14 -2.98
C ALA A 327 14.00 -26.97 -3.56
N ASN A 328 12.81 -26.39 -3.74
CA ASN A 328 11.62 -27.05 -4.27
C ASN A 328 11.19 -26.44 -5.61
N GLU A 329 11.81 -26.90 -6.70
CA GLU A 329 11.51 -26.39 -8.05
C GLU A 329 10.03 -26.58 -8.45
N ALA A 330 9.43 -27.72 -8.08
CA ALA A 330 8.02 -28.00 -8.38
C ALA A 330 7.07 -27.02 -7.68
N LEU A 331 7.38 -26.64 -6.43
CA LEU A 331 6.64 -25.59 -5.74
C LEU A 331 6.76 -24.26 -6.48
N LEU A 332 7.98 -23.84 -6.81
CA LEU A 332 8.18 -22.58 -7.52
C LEU A 332 7.49 -22.60 -8.90
N ASP A 333 7.55 -23.71 -9.64
CA ASP A 333 6.79 -23.85 -10.88
C ASP A 333 5.28 -23.72 -10.64
N SER A 334 4.74 -24.30 -9.57
CA SER A 334 3.30 -24.16 -9.24
C SER A 334 2.89 -22.74 -8.85
N ILE A 335 3.79 -21.96 -8.25
CA ILE A 335 3.54 -20.57 -7.84
C ILE A 335 3.61 -19.64 -9.06
N PHE A 336 4.61 -19.82 -9.91
CA PHE A 336 4.93 -18.89 -11.00
C PHE A 336 4.37 -19.30 -12.38
N ASN A 337 4.09 -20.60 -12.65
CA ASN A 337 3.61 -21.10 -13.95
C ASN A 337 2.10 -21.38 -14.04
N ALA A 338 1.28 -21.08 -13.03
CA ALA A 338 -0.17 -21.34 -13.03
C ALA A 338 -1.00 -20.48 -14.04
N SER A 339 -0.37 -19.98 -15.11
CA SER A 339 -1.02 -19.34 -16.26
C SER A 339 -0.32 -19.60 -17.61
N GLN A 340 0.67 -20.51 -17.68
CA GLN A 340 1.26 -20.93 -18.95
C GLN A 340 0.51 -22.09 -19.62
N VAL A 341 -0.59 -22.58 -19.05
CA VAL A 341 -1.46 -23.54 -19.72
C VAL A 341 -2.36 -22.78 -20.70
N ASP A 342 -2.06 -23.00 -21.98
CA ASP A 342 -2.80 -22.60 -23.19
C ASP A 342 -2.80 -21.12 -23.61
N SER A 343 -1.72 -20.74 -24.31
CA SER A 343 -1.88 -19.89 -25.49
C SER A 343 -1.16 -20.57 -26.65
N PRO A 344 -1.86 -21.18 -27.62
CA PRO A 344 -1.18 -21.72 -28.79
C PRO A 344 -0.45 -20.57 -29.49
N ALA A 345 0.83 -20.79 -29.79
CA ALA A 345 1.64 -19.86 -30.56
C ALA A 345 0.86 -19.44 -31.82
N PRO A 346 0.75 -18.13 -32.14
CA PRO A 346 0.16 -17.73 -33.41
C PRO A 346 1.02 -18.31 -34.52
N SER A 347 0.42 -19.21 -35.29
CA SER A 347 1.01 -19.78 -36.49
C SER A 347 1.49 -18.64 -37.39
N LEU A 348 2.79 -18.64 -37.70
CA LEU A 348 3.36 -17.82 -38.76
C LEU A 348 2.74 -18.24 -40.10
N GLN A 349 1.70 -17.52 -40.54
CA GLN A 349 1.31 -17.53 -41.95
C GLN A 349 2.03 -16.40 -42.67
N ARG A 350 3.05 -16.80 -43.44
CA ARG A 350 3.60 -16.03 -44.55
C ARG A 350 2.48 -15.74 -45.55
N TRP A 351 2.35 -14.49 -45.97
CA TRP A 351 1.86 -14.16 -47.30
C TRP A 351 2.75 -13.09 -47.92
N SER A 352 2.99 -13.32 -49.21
CA SER A 352 3.84 -12.64 -50.20
C SER A 352 3.70 -11.12 -50.27
#